data_AF-A0A816MCB2-F1
#
_entry.id   AF-A0A816MCB2-F1
#
_cell.length_a   1.000
_cell.length_b   1.000
_cell.length_c   1.000
_cell.angle_alpha   90.00
_cell.angle_beta   90.00
_cell.angle_gamma   90.00
#
_symmetry.space_group_name_H-M   'P 1'
#
loop_
_entity.id
_entity.type
_entity.pdbx_description
1 polymer ?
#
loop_
_entity_poly.entity_id
_entity_poly.type
_entity_poly.pdbx_seq_one_letter_code
_entity_poly.pdbx_strand_id
1 'polypeptide(L)'
;MKPSKNDETVCLQVDFSEDFRMDIQDAIQGSYYSKKSVSLFTSHVWCSSQGFSFVYVLDNCTHDKYCISTILNQLFDEIKKNSKICKTFMFFSDGAAQQFKQRFLFRNLCRLADLFKIELYWHYFATSHGKGMVDGLGATVKRLVYSAILAGQHCNSAADFVVIAKSKANAIEISEIKTDFIDDSMAKIEPIFKSVKPILETKKIHSIKY
;
A
#
# COMPACT_ATOMS: atom_id res chain seq x y z
N MET A 1 -2.25 -1.15 -17.40
CA MET A 1 -1.26 -0.83 -18.46
C MET A 1 0.06 -0.46 -17.79
N LYS A 2 1.20 -0.76 -18.40
CA LYS A 2 2.51 -0.91 -17.73
C LYS A 2 3.46 0.27 -18.05
N PRO A 3 4.43 0.59 -17.16
CA PRO A 3 5.45 1.62 -17.41
C PRO A 3 6.11 1.38 -18.78
N SER A 4 6.36 2.48 -19.50
CA SER A 4 6.98 2.35 -20.82
C SER A 4 8.39 1.79 -20.68
N LYS A 5 8.89 1.12 -21.73
CA LYS A 5 10.26 0.58 -21.73
C LYS A 5 11.34 1.66 -21.53
N ASN A 6 11.02 2.96 -21.60
CA ASN A 6 12.00 4.03 -21.56
C ASN A 6 12.02 4.81 -20.24
N ASP A 7 11.14 4.47 -19.28
CA ASP A 7 11.08 5.16 -18.00
C ASP A 7 12.21 4.68 -17.07
N GLU A 8 13.32 5.41 -17.03
CA GLU A 8 14.39 5.18 -16.06
C GLU A 8 14.02 5.67 -14.65
N THR A 9 13.13 6.66 -14.55
CA THR A 9 12.63 7.21 -13.28
C THR A 9 11.12 7.11 -13.20
N VAL A 10 10.61 6.69 -12.04
CA VAL A 10 9.17 6.70 -11.73
C VAL A 10 8.90 7.46 -10.46
N CYS A 11 7.76 8.14 -10.42
CA CYS A 11 7.26 8.82 -9.24
C CYS A 11 6.06 8.04 -8.69
N LEU A 12 5.97 7.88 -7.37
CA LEU A 12 4.91 7.14 -6.71
C LEU A 12 4.34 7.94 -5.56
N GLN A 13 3.03 7.87 -5.39
CA GLN A 13 2.38 8.25 -4.13
C GLN A 13 1.82 6.98 -3.50
N VAL A 14 2.03 6.83 -2.20
CA VAL A 14 1.51 5.71 -1.41
C VAL A 14 0.83 6.21 -0.15
N ASP A 15 -0.24 5.53 0.25
CA ASP A 15 -0.94 5.79 1.51
C ASP A 15 -1.81 4.61 1.94
N PHE A 16 -2.16 4.56 3.22
CA PHE A 16 -3.24 3.72 3.73
C PHE A 16 -4.55 4.51 3.70
N SER A 17 -5.50 4.02 2.92
CA SER A 17 -6.87 4.48 3.01
C SER A 17 -7.49 4.00 4.32
N GLU A 18 -8.40 4.79 4.89
CA GLU A 18 -9.25 4.36 6.01
C GLU A 18 -9.85 2.97 5.77
N ASP A 19 -9.86 2.15 6.81
CA ASP A 19 -10.35 0.78 6.77
C ASP A 19 -11.80 0.71 6.29
N PHE A 20 -12.09 -0.27 5.45
CA PHE A 20 -13.42 -0.55 4.97
C PHE A 20 -14.10 -1.54 5.89
N ARG A 21 -15.23 -1.15 6.48
CA ARG A 21 -16.09 -2.06 7.24
C ARG A 21 -16.96 -2.84 6.28
N MET A 22 -16.83 -4.16 6.29
CA MET A 22 -17.69 -5.04 5.53
C MET A 22 -19.02 -5.15 6.25
N ASP A 23 -19.99 -4.35 5.83
CA ASP A 23 -21.35 -4.43 6.31
C ASP A 23 -22.09 -5.55 5.56
N ILE A 24 -22.77 -6.40 6.30
CA ILE A 24 -23.66 -7.42 5.75
C ILE A 24 -25.06 -6.79 5.67
N GLN A 25 -25.63 -6.74 4.47
CA GLN A 25 -27.01 -6.29 4.28
C GLN A 25 -27.97 -7.23 5.03
N ASP A 26 -28.98 -6.66 5.70
CA ASP A 26 -29.99 -7.39 6.49
C ASP A 26 -29.45 -8.22 7.66
N ALA A 27 -28.26 -7.87 8.16
CA ALA A 27 -27.67 -8.59 9.27
C ALA A 27 -28.37 -8.28 10.61
N ILE A 28 -28.54 -9.31 11.44
CA ILE A 28 -29.14 -9.18 12.77
C ILE A 28 -28.34 -8.20 13.65
N GLN A 29 -28.99 -7.55 14.61
CA GLN A 29 -28.35 -6.54 15.48
C GLN A 29 -27.06 -7.02 16.16
N GLY A 30 -26.95 -8.33 16.47
CA GLY A 30 -25.75 -8.92 17.07
C GLY A 30 -24.49 -8.92 16.17
N SER A 31 -24.66 -8.88 14.84
CA SER A 31 -23.56 -8.78 13.88
C SER A 31 -22.84 -7.43 13.91
N TYR A 32 -23.45 -6.42 14.54
CA TYR A 32 -22.86 -5.10 14.69
C TYR A 32 -21.55 -5.10 15.49
N TYR A 33 -21.39 -6.05 16.42
CA TYR A 33 -20.24 -6.14 17.34
C TYR A 33 -19.08 -7.00 16.81
N SER A 34 -19.26 -7.71 15.69
CA SER A 34 -18.25 -8.61 15.10
C SER A 34 -17.91 -8.27 13.64
N LYS A 35 -18.08 -7.00 13.27
CA LYS A 35 -17.83 -6.54 11.89
C LYS A 35 -16.36 -6.73 11.53
N LYS A 36 -16.13 -7.50 10.47
CA LYS A 36 -14.82 -7.61 9.84
C LYS A 36 -14.54 -6.34 9.05
N SER A 37 -13.32 -5.85 9.13
CA SER A 37 -12.83 -4.75 8.32
C SER A 37 -11.64 -5.22 7.50
N VAL A 38 -11.42 -4.53 6.38
CA VAL A 38 -10.22 -4.70 5.56
C VAL A 38 -9.49 -3.38 5.46
N SER A 39 -8.17 -3.45 5.44
CA SER A 39 -7.30 -2.30 5.19
C SER A 39 -6.95 -2.23 3.71
N LEU A 40 -6.83 -1.00 3.20
CA LEU A 40 -6.47 -0.75 1.81
C LEU A 40 -5.18 0.07 1.78
N PHE A 41 -4.11 -0.53 1.27
CA PHE A 41 -2.93 0.22 0.85
C PHE A 41 -3.09 0.63 -0.59
N THR A 42 -2.99 1.93 -0.84
CA THR A 42 -3.20 2.54 -2.15
C THR A 42 -1.89 3.09 -2.67
N SER A 43 -1.61 2.82 -3.95
CA SER A 43 -0.40 3.29 -4.61
C SER A 43 -0.74 3.75 -6.01
N HIS A 44 -0.15 4.86 -6.43
CA HIS A 44 -0.18 5.29 -7.82
C HIS A 44 1.21 5.63 -8.30
N VAL A 45 1.50 5.19 -9.52
CA VAL A 45 2.78 5.36 -10.19
C VAL A 45 2.58 6.27 -11.38
N TRP A 46 3.32 7.37 -11.43
CA TRP A 46 3.48 8.21 -12.61
C TRP A 46 4.75 7.82 -13.37
N CYS A 47 4.60 7.66 -14.69
CA CYS A 47 5.69 7.43 -15.64
C CYS A 47 5.44 8.25 -16.91
N SER A 48 6.44 8.42 -17.80
CA SER A 48 6.34 9.35 -18.94
C SER A 48 5.21 9.03 -19.93
N SER A 49 4.81 7.76 -20.00
CA SER A 49 3.68 7.35 -20.83
C SER A 49 2.34 7.62 -20.14
N GLN A 50 1.98 6.79 -19.17
CA GLN A 50 0.72 6.88 -18.44
C GLN A 50 0.86 6.28 -17.04
N GLY A 51 0.23 6.92 -16.06
CA GLY A 51 0.22 6.40 -14.70
C GLY A 51 -0.63 5.13 -14.52
N PHE A 52 -0.32 4.34 -13.50
CA PHE A 52 -1.04 3.13 -13.15
C PHE A 52 -1.14 2.98 -11.63
N SER A 53 -2.17 2.30 -11.16
CA SER A 53 -2.53 2.24 -9.74
C SER A 53 -2.57 0.81 -9.23
N PHE A 54 -2.11 0.64 -8.00
CA PHE A 54 -2.24 -0.60 -7.24
C PHE A 54 -3.05 -0.36 -5.97
N VAL A 55 -3.89 -1.32 -5.63
CA VAL A 55 -4.58 -1.38 -4.35
C VAL A 55 -4.38 -2.76 -3.75
N TYR A 56 -3.69 -2.81 -2.61
CA TYR A 56 -3.50 -4.02 -1.84
C TYR A 56 -4.53 -4.06 -0.71
N VAL A 57 -5.29 -5.15 -0.65
CA VAL A 57 -6.35 -5.36 0.34
C VAL A 57 -5.87 -6.39 1.36
N LEU A 58 -6.03 -6.09 2.64
CA LEU A 58 -5.56 -6.91 3.75
C LEU A 58 -6.68 -7.13 4.77
N ASP A 59 -6.80 -8.35 5.29
CA ASP A 59 -7.67 -8.63 6.45
C ASP A 59 -7.07 -8.07 7.76
N ASN A 60 -5.74 -7.93 7.83
CA ASN A 60 -5.04 -7.46 9.02
C ASN A 60 -4.88 -5.93 9.04
N CYS A 61 -5.44 -5.28 10.06
CA CYS A 61 -5.46 -3.82 10.23
C CYS A 61 -4.31 -3.27 11.11
N THR A 62 -3.24 -4.04 11.40
CA THR A 62 -2.17 -3.57 12.29
C THR A 62 -1.31 -2.45 11.70
N HIS A 63 -1.30 -2.31 10.37
CA HIS A 63 -0.49 -1.34 9.60
C HIS A 63 0.98 -1.28 10.04
N ASP A 64 1.49 -2.40 10.53
CA ASP A 64 2.80 -2.44 11.17
C ASP A 64 3.96 -2.46 10.17
N LYS A 65 5.18 -2.41 10.71
CA LYS A 65 6.42 -2.44 9.92
C LYS A 65 6.59 -3.67 9.03
N TYR A 66 6.03 -4.83 9.38
CA TYR A 66 6.14 -6.04 8.58
C TYR A 66 5.12 -6.02 7.44
N CYS A 67 3.91 -5.57 7.74
CA CYS A 67 2.86 -5.32 6.73
C CYS A 67 3.38 -4.37 5.64
N ILE A 68 3.89 -3.20 6.04
CA ILE A 68 4.45 -2.20 5.11
C ILE A 68 5.60 -2.78 4.30
N SER A 69 6.50 -3.53 4.93
CA SER A 69 7.63 -4.11 4.21
C SER A 69 7.19 -5.13 3.16
N THR A 70 6.20 -5.96 3.49
CA THR A 70 5.64 -6.98 2.60
C THR A 70 4.98 -6.33 1.39
N ILE A 71 4.13 -5.33 1.63
CA ILE A 71 3.46 -4.57 0.58
C ILE A 71 4.48 -3.88 -0.35
N LEU A 72 5.49 -3.22 0.23
CA LEU A 72 6.51 -2.55 -0.58
C LEU A 72 7.31 -3.53 -1.43
N ASN A 73 7.74 -4.69 -0.90
CA ASN A 73 8.41 -5.72 -1.71
C ASN A 73 7.55 -6.11 -2.93
N GLN A 74 6.26 -6.36 -2.71
CA GLN A 74 5.35 -6.74 -3.78
C GLN A 74 5.14 -5.62 -4.80
N LEU A 75 5.00 -4.38 -4.35
CA LEU A 75 4.89 -3.21 -5.22
C LEU A 75 6.12 -3.04 -6.11
N PHE A 76 7.33 -3.15 -5.54
CA PHE A 76 8.57 -3.10 -6.33
C PHE A 76 8.67 -4.24 -7.33
N ASP A 77 8.33 -5.47 -6.93
CA ASP A 77 8.29 -6.63 -7.83
C ASP A 77 7.33 -6.41 -8.99
N GLU A 78 6.13 -5.92 -8.73
CA GLU A 78 5.12 -5.65 -9.76
C GLU A 78 5.58 -4.55 -10.73
N ILE A 79 6.18 -3.46 -10.23
CA ILE A 79 6.71 -2.40 -11.09
C ILE A 79 7.89 -2.90 -11.93
N LYS A 80 8.84 -3.64 -11.34
CA LYS A 80 10.02 -4.18 -12.02
C LYS A 80 9.69 -5.28 -13.04
N LYS A 81 8.68 -6.12 -12.77
CA LYS A 81 8.14 -7.06 -13.78
C LYS A 81 7.61 -6.33 -15.01
N ASN A 82 7.12 -5.12 -14.82
CA ASN A 82 6.49 -4.34 -15.86
C ASN A 82 7.45 -3.36 -16.57
N SER A 83 8.55 -2.93 -15.93
CA SER A 83 9.67 -2.21 -16.56
C SER A 83 11.02 -2.63 -15.97
N LYS A 84 11.87 -3.24 -16.82
CA LYS A 84 13.23 -3.66 -16.44
C LYS A 84 14.24 -2.51 -16.41
N ILE A 85 13.90 -1.35 -16.99
CA ILE A 85 14.81 -0.22 -17.19
C ILE A 85 14.71 0.81 -16.06
N CYS A 86 13.68 0.71 -15.22
CA CYS A 86 13.47 1.61 -14.09
C CYS A 86 14.62 1.52 -13.06
N LYS A 87 15.41 2.59 -12.93
CA LYS A 87 16.57 2.70 -12.04
C LYS A 87 16.28 3.54 -10.80
N THR A 88 15.39 4.54 -10.93
CA THR A 88 15.14 5.53 -9.87
C THR A 88 13.67 5.55 -9.49
N PHE A 89 13.40 5.47 -8.19
CA PHE A 89 12.06 5.53 -7.63
C PHE A 89 11.93 6.72 -6.69
N MET A 90 10.94 7.57 -6.93
CA MET A 90 10.62 8.74 -6.11
C MET A 90 9.28 8.53 -5.40
N PHE A 91 9.30 8.17 -4.13
CA PHE A 91 8.11 7.97 -3.32
C PHE A 91 7.66 9.24 -2.63
N PHE A 92 6.35 9.40 -2.50
CA PHE A 92 5.69 10.42 -1.72
C PHE A 92 4.67 9.75 -0.81
N SER A 93 4.72 10.07 0.48
CA SER A 93 3.74 9.60 1.46
C SER A 93 3.42 10.70 2.47
N ASP A 94 2.40 10.46 3.27
CA ASP A 94 2.19 11.24 4.48
C ASP A 94 3.34 10.99 5.50
N GLY A 95 3.39 11.84 6.52
CA GLY A 95 4.38 11.77 7.59
C GLY A 95 3.98 10.88 8.77
N ALA A 96 3.03 9.94 8.64
CA ALA A 96 2.52 9.16 9.76
C ALA A 96 3.64 8.31 10.38
N ALA A 97 3.91 8.54 11.67
CA ALA A 97 5.02 7.89 12.37
C ALA A 97 4.79 6.39 12.61
N GLN A 98 3.54 5.94 12.67
CA GLN A 98 3.21 4.51 12.82
C GLN A 98 3.51 3.74 11.53
N GLN A 99 3.43 4.43 10.39
CA GLN A 99 3.51 3.81 9.07
C GLN A 99 4.84 4.15 8.39
N PHE A 100 4.94 5.35 7.81
CA PHE A 100 6.03 5.70 6.91
C PHE A 100 7.18 6.45 7.58
N LYS A 101 6.91 7.32 8.55
CA LYS A 101 7.95 8.18 9.14
C LYS A 101 8.62 7.55 10.36
N GLN A 102 9.24 6.39 10.16
CA GLN A 102 9.86 5.59 11.22
C GLN A 102 11.15 4.87 10.80
N ARG A 103 12.00 4.59 11.79
CA ARG A 103 13.31 3.90 11.62
C ARG A 103 13.25 2.59 10.84
N PHE A 104 12.17 1.82 11.01
CA PHE A 104 12.03 0.51 10.37
C PHE A 104 11.77 0.66 8.87
N LEU A 105 10.98 1.66 8.46
CA LEU A 105 10.85 2.00 7.04
C LEU A 105 12.24 2.35 6.49
N PHE A 106 13.01 3.20 7.15
CA PHE A 106 14.28 3.69 6.60
C PHE A 106 15.26 2.54 6.37
N ARG A 107 15.37 1.63 7.35
CA ARG A 107 16.16 0.40 7.19
C ARG A 107 15.64 -0.47 6.04
N ASN A 108 14.32 -0.56 5.90
CA ASN A 108 13.70 -1.32 4.84
C ASN A 108 13.98 -0.72 3.45
N LEU A 109 14.01 0.61 3.33
CA LEU A 109 14.34 1.30 2.09
C LEU A 109 15.77 0.98 1.64
N CYS A 110 16.76 0.96 2.55
CA CYS A 110 18.12 0.50 2.23
C CYS A 110 18.10 -0.93 1.65
N ARG A 111 17.39 -1.85 2.33
CA ARG A 111 17.28 -3.24 1.90
C ARG A 111 16.64 -3.36 0.52
N LEU A 112 15.59 -2.58 0.26
CA LEU A 112 14.87 -2.57 -1.02
C LEU A 112 15.75 -2.01 -2.14
N ALA A 113 16.48 -0.91 -1.89
CA ALA A 113 17.43 -0.34 -2.84
C ALA A 113 18.50 -1.37 -3.25
N ASP A 114 19.07 -2.08 -2.27
CA ASP A 114 20.06 -3.14 -2.50
C ASP A 114 19.49 -4.35 -3.22
N LEU A 115 18.27 -4.78 -2.86
CA LEU A 115 17.60 -5.95 -3.44
C LEU A 115 17.25 -5.73 -4.91
N PHE A 116 16.68 -4.56 -5.22
CA PHE A 116 16.19 -4.22 -6.55
C PHE A 116 17.22 -3.50 -7.42
N LYS A 117 18.41 -3.18 -6.86
CA LYS A 117 19.50 -2.43 -7.51
C LYS A 117 18.99 -1.12 -8.11
N ILE A 118 18.42 -0.28 -7.25
CA ILE A 118 17.78 1.00 -7.61
C ILE A 118 18.27 2.14 -6.71
N GLU A 119 18.13 3.36 -7.21
CA GLU A 119 18.11 4.55 -6.37
C GLU A 119 16.69 4.78 -5.85
N LEU A 120 16.57 5.08 -4.56
CA LEU A 120 15.30 5.28 -3.89
C LEU A 120 15.29 6.62 -3.15
N TYR A 121 14.31 7.45 -3.51
CA TYR A 121 14.01 8.70 -2.85
C TYR A 121 12.65 8.55 -2.16
N TRP A 122 12.54 9.00 -0.91
CA TRP A 122 11.27 9.02 -0.18
C TRP A 122 11.03 10.41 0.37
N HIS A 123 9.94 11.05 -0.04
CA HIS A 123 9.54 12.39 0.32
C HIS A 123 8.28 12.35 1.19
N TYR A 124 8.19 13.29 2.13
CA TYR A 124 7.03 13.43 3.00
C TYR A 124 6.25 14.70 2.67
N PHE A 125 4.93 14.58 2.56
CA PHE A 125 4.05 15.75 2.52
C PHE A 125 4.04 16.50 3.86
N ALA A 126 3.60 17.76 3.83
CA ALA A 126 3.37 18.52 5.04
C ALA A 126 2.22 17.92 5.84
N THR A 127 2.38 17.85 7.17
CA THR A 127 1.34 17.34 8.07
C THR A 127 0.04 18.12 7.87
N SER A 128 -1.08 17.40 7.76
CA SER A 128 -2.45 17.96 7.64
C SER A 128 -2.76 18.69 6.32
N HIS A 129 -1.88 18.66 5.32
CA HIS A 129 -2.13 19.25 4.01
C HIS A 129 -1.92 18.26 2.87
N GLY A 130 -2.97 18.08 2.06
CA GLY A 130 -2.91 17.41 0.76
C GLY A 130 -3.67 16.09 0.74
N LYS A 131 -4.93 16.11 0.31
CA LYS A 131 -5.55 14.92 -0.27
C LYS A 131 -4.91 14.69 -1.63
N GLY A 132 -4.44 13.48 -1.87
CA GLY A 132 -3.79 13.08 -3.10
C GLY A 132 -4.63 12.15 -3.94
N MET A 133 -3.99 11.63 -4.98
CA MET A 133 -4.61 10.69 -5.91
C MET A 133 -4.92 9.35 -5.24
N VAL A 134 -4.09 8.94 -4.29
CA VAL A 134 -4.24 7.72 -3.46
C VAL A 134 -5.51 7.72 -2.59
N ASP A 135 -5.89 8.87 -2.02
CA ASP A 135 -7.16 9.01 -1.30
C ASP A 135 -8.36 8.74 -2.21
N GLY A 136 -8.31 9.29 -3.43
CA GLY A 136 -9.34 9.09 -4.45
C GLY A 136 -9.44 7.63 -4.90
N LEU A 137 -8.31 6.93 -5.00
CA LEU A 137 -8.28 5.49 -5.30
C LEU A 137 -8.98 4.68 -4.22
N GLY A 138 -8.60 4.89 -2.95
CA GLY A 138 -9.22 4.21 -1.82
C GLY A 138 -10.72 4.47 -1.74
N ALA A 139 -11.13 5.74 -1.86
CA ALA A 139 -12.54 6.12 -1.88
C ALA A 139 -13.32 5.48 -3.04
N THR A 140 -12.75 5.45 -4.24
CA THR A 140 -13.39 4.87 -5.43
C THR A 140 -13.60 3.37 -5.29
N VAL A 141 -12.55 2.63 -4.90
CA VAL A 141 -12.62 1.17 -4.74
C VAL A 141 -13.64 0.81 -3.64
N LYS A 142 -13.57 1.48 -2.48
CA LYS A 142 -14.53 1.27 -1.38
C LYS A 142 -15.97 1.55 -1.82
N ARG A 143 -16.21 2.65 -2.55
CA ARG A 143 -17.54 3.01 -3.05
C ARG A 143 -18.10 1.97 -4.01
N LEU A 144 -17.28 1.43 -4.90
CA LEU A 144 -17.70 0.41 -5.86
C LEU A 144 -18.10 -0.89 -5.16
N VAL A 145 -17.30 -1.35 -4.19
CA VAL A 145 -17.64 -2.54 -3.39
C VAL A 145 -18.88 -2.30 -2.55
N TYR A 146 -18.96 -1.15 -1.86
CA TYR A 146 -20.14 -0.80 -1.06
C TYR A 146 -21.43 -0.77 -1.90
N SER A 147 -21.37 -0.20 -3.10
CA SER A 147 -22.53 -0.17 -4.00
C SER A 147 -22.93 -1.57 -4.46
N ALA A 148 -21.98 -2.48 -4.65
CA ALA A 148 -22.26 -3.87 -4.98
C ALA A 148 -22.88 -4.62 -3.80
N ILE A 149 -22.42 -4.36 -2.57
CA ILE A 149 -23.01 -4.91 -1.35
C ILE A 149 -24.47 -4.46 -1.22
N LEU A 150 -24.75 -3.16 -1.41
CA LEU A 150 -26.13 -2.64 -1.38
C LEU A 150 -27.03 -3.22 -2.47
N ALA A 151 -26.44 -3.70 -3.57
CA ALA A 151 -27.16 -4.40 -4.64
C ALA A 151 -27.33 -5.91 -4.35
N GLY A 152 -27.01 -6.37 -3.14
CA GLY A 152 -27.19 -7.75 -2.69
C GLY A 152 -25.97 -8.67 -2.86
N GLN A 153 -24.79 -8.14 -3.23
CA GLN A 153 -23.57 -8.96 -3.24
C GLN A 153 -23.03 -9.17 -1.82
N HIS A 154 -22.49 -10.35 -1.54
CA HIS A 154 -21.91 -10.66 -0.24
C HIS A 154 -20.39 -10.45 -0.26
N CYS A 155 -19.87 -9.73 0.73
CA CYS A 155 -18.45 -9.47 0.91
C CYS A 155 -18.07 -9.76 2.37
N ASN A 156 -17.43 -10.91 2.63
CA ASN A 156 -17.16 -11.38 4.00
C ASN A 156 -15.67 -11.58 4.32
N SER A 157 -14.80 -11.31 3.34
CA SER A 157 -13.35 -11.48 3.40
C SER A 157 -12.64 -10.49 2.47
N ALA A 158 -11.34 -10.26 2.68
CA ALA A 158 -10.50 -9.53 1.73
C ALA A 158 -10.54 -10.15 0.31
N ALA A 159 -10.56 -11.49 0.22
CA ALA A 159 -10.69 -12.18 -1.07
C ALA A 159 -12.00 -11.81 -1.81
N ASP A 160 -13.15 -11.81 -1.11
CA ASP A 160 -14.43 -11.38 -1.70
C ASP A 160 -14.37 -9.91 -2.14
N PHE A 161 -13.79 -9.06 -1.29
CA PHE A 161 -13.60 -7.64 -1.59
C PHE A 161 -12.81 -7.46 -2.88
N VAL A 162 -11.69 -8.18 -3.05
CA VAL A 162 -10.86 -8.12 -4.26
C VAL A 162 -11.62 -8.59 -5.49
N VAL A 163 -12.37 -9.68 -5.39
CA VAL A 163 -13.17 -10.21 -6.52
C VAL A 163 -14.20 -9.17 -6.98
N ILE A 164 -14.96 -8.60 -6.04
CA ILE A 164 -15.97 -7.58 -6.34
C ILE A 164 -15.29 -6.33 -6.93
N ALA A 165 -14.23 -5.84 -6.28
CA ALA A 165 -13.53 -4.64 -6.70
C ALA A 165 -12.96 -4.78 -8.12
N LYS A 166 -12.31 -5.91 -8.44
CA LYS A 166 -11.79 -6.19 -9.79
C LYS A 166 -12.88 -6.18 -10.85
N SER A 167 -14.06 -6.72 -10.54
CA SER A 167 -15.19 -6.75 -11.49
C SER A 167 -15.73 -5.36 -11.85
N LYS A 168 -15.43 -4.33 -11.03
CA LYS A 168 -15.93 -2.96 -11.18
C LYS A 168 -14.84 -1.96 -11.55
N ALA A 169 -13.58 -2.22 -11.21
CA ALA A 169 -12.46 -1.29 -11.32
C ALA A 169 -11.36 -1.78 -12.27
N ASN A 170 -11.70 -1.99 -13.55
CA ASN A 170 -10.80 -2.59 -14.55
C ASN A 170 -9.48 -1.83 -14.81
N ALA A 171 -9.41 -0.56 -14.44
CA ALA A 171 -8.22 0.29 -14.64
C ALA A 171 -7.21 0.22 -13.47
N ILE A 172 -7.59 -0.41 -12.35
CA ILE A 172 -6.78 -0.47 -11.12
C ILE A 172 -6.34 -1.92 -10.92
N GLU A 173 -5.05 -2.14 -10.68
CA GLU A 173 -4.54 -3.44 -10.28
C GLU A 173 -4.87 -3.66 -8.80
N ILE A 174 -5.74 -4.62 -8.50
CA ILE A 174 -6.17 -4.89 -7.12
C ILE A 174 -5.68 -6.27 -6.72
N SER A 175 -5.12 -6.45 -5.53
CA SER A 175 -4.70 -7.77 -5.07
C SER A 175 -4.81 -7.90 -3.55
N GLU A 176 -4.94 -9.13 -3.10
CA GLU A 176 -4.99 -9.46 -1.67
C GLU A 176 -3.57 -9.72 -1.16
N ILE A 177 -3.25 -9.21 0.02
CA ILE A 177 -2.05 -9.61 0.78
C ILE A 177 -2.54 -10.46 1.96
N LYS A 178 -2.32 -11.78 1.86
CA LYS A 178 -2.72 -12.71 2.91
C LYS A 178 -1.79 -12.62 4.11
N THR A 179 -2.32 -12.90 5.29
CA THR A 179 -1.58 -12.89 6.56
C THR A 179 -0.35 -13.79 6.52
N ASP A 180 -0.45 -14.99 5.92
CA ASP A 180 0.68 -15.92 5.82
C ASP A 180 1.90 -15.30 5.11
N PHE A 181 1.70 -14.46 4.09
CA PHE A 181 2.78 -13.76 3.42
C PHE A 181 3.44 -12.70 4.32
N ILE A 182 2.66 -12.07 5.19
CA ILE A 182 3.16 -11.11 6.17
C ILE A 182 3.97 -11.84 7.24
N ASP A 183 3.50 -12.99 7.70
CA ASP A 183 4.19 -13.80 8.71
C ASP A 183 5.52 -14.35 8.18
N ASP A 184 5.55 -14.84 6.94
CA ASP A 184 6.77 -15.26 6.25
C ASP A 184 7.77 -14.10 6.09
N SER A 185 7.27 -12.93 5.74
CA SER A 185 8.06 -11.69 5.60
C SER A 185 8.61 -11.23 6.95
N MET A 186 7.78 -11.29 8.00
CA MET A 186 8.17 -11.02 9.38
C MET A 186 9.34 -11.91 9.80
N ALA A 187 9.25 -13.23 9.59
CA ALA A 187 10.31 -14.16 9.96
C ALA A 187 11.67 -13.81 9.32
N LYS A 188 11.66 -13.34 8.07
CA LYS A 188 12.87 -12.93 7.33
C LYS A 188 13.42 -11.58 7.77
N ILE A 189 12.55 -10.62 8.08
CA ILE A 189 12.93 -9.23 8.34
C ILE A 189 13.23 -8.99 9.82
N GLU A 190 12.63 -9.78 10.72
CA GLU A 190 12.74 -9.58 12.16
C GLU A 190 14.19 -9.49 12.67
N PRO A 191 15.14 -10.35 12.24
CA PRO A 191 16.54 -10.23 12.65
C PRO A 191 17.16 -8.89 12.25
N ILE A 192 16.77 -8.35 11.09
CA ILE A 192 17.23 -7.05 10.59
C ILE A 192 16.65 -5.93 11.47
N PHE A 193 15.34 -5.97 11.73
CA PHE A 193 14.64 -4.92 12.47
C PHE A 193 15.03 -4.87 13.95
N LYS A 194 15.30 -6.00 14.61
CA LYS A 194 15.80 -6.02 15.99
C LYS A 194 17.07 -5.20 16.19
N SER A 195 17.93 -5.13 15.17
CA SER A 195 19.20 -4.38 15.22
C SER A 195 19.05 -2.86 14.99
N VAL A 196 17.87 -2.39 14.59
CA VAL A 196 17.66 -0.99 14.18
C VAL A 196 17.59 -0.06 15.39
N LYS A 197 18.58 0.83 15.50
CA LYS A 197 18.62 1.86 16.56
C LYS A 197 17.60 2.97 16.29
N PRO A 198 17.05 3.62 17.33
CA PRO A 198 16.26 4.83 17.16
C PRO A 198 17.05 5.92 16.44
N ILE A 199 16.38 6.68 15.58
CA ILE A 199 16.96 7.81 14.85
C ILE A 199 16.39 9.09 15.46
N LEU A 200 17.28 9.94 15.98
CA LEU A 200 16.89 11.21 16.57
C LEU A 200 16.28 12.12 15.51
N GLU A 201 15.34 12.96 15.95
CA GLU A 201 14.70 13.98 15.10
C GLU A 201 14.03 13.45 13.83
N THR A 202 13.63 12.17 13.81
CA THR A 202 12.94 11.54 12.67
C THR A 202 11.78 12.37 12.14
N LYS A 203 11.04 13.07 13.01
CA LYS A 203 9.92 13.94 12.64
C LYS A 203 10.33 15.17 11.80
N LYS A 204 11.57 15.65 11.91
CA LYS A 204 12.11 16.80 11.15
C LYS A 204 12.60 16.42 9.75
N ILE A 205 12.69 15.12 9.45
CA ILE A 205 13.14 14.66 8.13
C ILE A 205 12.05 14.95 7.09
N HIS A 206 12.40 15.65 6.01
CA HIS A 206 11.47 15.95 4.91
C HIS A 206 11.63 15.01 3.72
N SER A 207 12.82 14.41 3.56
CA SER A 207 13.09 13.41 2.54
C SER A 207 14.26 12.52 2.93
N ILE A 208 14.34 11.35 2.32
CA ILE A 208 15.41 10.38 2.47
C ILE A 208 15.86 9.92 1.08
N LYS A 209 17.15 9.66 0.91
CA LYS A 209 17.76 9.12 -0.31
C LYS A 209 18.61 7.90 0.04
N TYR A 210 18.48 6.83 -0.75
CA TYR A 210 19.32 5.64 -0.73
C TYR A 210 19.73 5.24 -2.15
#